data_AF-A0A3P7NBI3-F1
#
_entry.id   AF-A0A3P7NBI3-F1
#
_cell.length_a   1.000
_cell.length_b   1.000
_cell.length_c   1.000
_cell.angle_alpha   90.00
_cell.angle_beta   90.00
_cell.angle_gamma   90.00
#
_symmetry.space_group_name_H-M   'P 1'
#
loop_
_entity.id
_entity.type
_entity.pdbx_description
1 polymer ?
#
loop_
_entity_poly.entity_id
_entity_poly.type
_entity_poly.pdbx_seq_one_letter_code
_entity_poly.pdbx_strand_id
1 'polypeptide(L)'
;YSKDKDRKQQRIEEKEKLVLKKLLNEPRRKIDELCSELDRTCFTITDEILNYGNTLIAYRDLWKGMAGVLTLSRTRLQFQPPLNWENFNSKMWSIRKDYVPLTYARLMIAGAFLSGGLELNTTRKQNLLIIGLGGGVINNYFSQMENQVVRLLRCWDMCDFS
;
A
#
# COMPACT_ATOMS: atom_id res chain seq x y z
N TYR A 1 -29.12 -25.85 -18.04
CA TYR A 1 -28.74 -25.13 -16.80
C TYR A 1 -27.24 -25.22 -16.45
N SER A 2 -26.58 -26.39 -16.49
CA SER A 2 -25.12 -26.47 -16.24
C SER A 2 -24.27 -25.84 -17.35
N LYS A 3 -24.51 -26.21 -18.62
CA LYS A 3 -23.69 -25.78 -19.77
C LYS A 3 -23.60 -24.26 -19.96
N ASP A 4 -24.65 -23.51 -19.64
CA ASP A 4 -24.65 -22.04 -19.76
C ASP A 4 -23.82 -21.37 -18.65
N LYS A 5 -23.79 -21.95 -17.44
CA LYS A 5 -22.91 -21.48 -16.37
C LYS A 5 -21.44 -21.72 -16.73
N ASP A 6 -21.14 -22.90 -17.25
CA ASP A 6 -19.78 -23.29 -17.66
C ASP A 6 -19.25 -22.38 -18.77
N ARG A 7 -20.09 -22.09 -19.78
CA ARG A 7 -19.74 -21.19 -20.89
C ARG A 7 -19.57 -19.73 -20.46
N LYS A 8 -20.36 -19.27 -19.48
CA LYS A 8 -20.24 -17.92 -18.91
C LYS A 8 -18.94 -17.79 -18.10
N GLN A 9 -18.58 -18.82 -17.34
CA GLN A 9 -17.36 -18.87 -16.55
C GLN A 9 -16.11 -18.83 -17.45
N GLN A 10 -16.08 -19.63 -18.51
CA GLN A 10 -14.99 -19.62 -19.50
C GLN A 10 -14.78 -18.23 -20.12
N ARG A 11 -15.85 -17.52 -20.46
CA ARG A 11 -15.75 -16.15 -21.01
C ARG A 11 -15.21 -15.14 -20.00
N ILE A 12 -15.49 -15.30 -18.71
CA ILE A 12 -14.95 -14.45 -17.65
C ILE A 12 -13.44 -14.69 -17.53
N GLU A 13 -13.02 -15.95 -17.51
CA GLU A 13 -11.61 -16.34 -17.44
C GLU A 13 -10.80 -15.86 -18.66
N GLU A 14 -11.35 -15.94 -19.87
CA GLU A 14 -10.71 -15.42 -21.08
C GLU A 14 -10.53 -13.89 -21.02
N LYS A 15 -11.55 -13.16 -20.55
CA LYS A 15 -11.47 -11.70 -20.39
C LYS A 15 -10.45 -11.32 -19.32
N GLU A 16 -10.43 -12.03 -18.20
CA GLU A 16 -9.46 -11.81 -17.13
C GLU A 16 -8.02 -12.03 -17.63
N LYS A 17 -7.77 -13.08 -18.43
CA LYS A 17 -6.46 -13.32 -19.05
C LYS A 17 -5.98 -12.14 -19.91
N LEU A 18 -6.89 -11.51 -20.67
CA LEU A 18 -6.55 -10.33 -21.48
C LEU A 18 -6.20 -9.12 -20.60
N VAL A 19 -6.97 -8.90 -19.53
CA VAL A 19 -6.71 -7.82 -18.57
C VAL A 19 -5.37 -8.03 -17.87
N LEU A 20 -5.10 -9.26 -17.40
CA LEU A 20 -3.82 -9.63 -16.79
C LEU A 20 -2.65 -9.42 -17.74
N LYS A 21 -2.78 -9.84 -19.01
CA LYS A 21 -1.75 -9.61 -20.03
C LYS A 21 -1.46 -8.13 -20.22
N LYS A 22 -2.49 -7.28 -20.25
CA LYS A 22 -2.31 -5.82 -20.31
C LYS A 22 -1.59 -5.27 -19.09
N LEU A 23 -2.01 -5.69 -17.89
CA LEU A 23 -1.40 -5.24 -16.63
C LEU A 23 0.08 -5.62 -16.53
N LEU A 24 0.45 -6.80 -17.03
CA LEU A 24 1.82 -7.31 -16.99
C LEU A 24 2.71 -6.77 -18.12
N ASN A 25 2.13 -6.24 -19.20
CA ASN A 25 2.90 -5.60 -20.27
C ASN A 25 3.54 -4.28 -19.81
N GLU A 26 2.86 -3.57 -18.90
CA GLU A 26 3.38 -2.39 -18.22
C GLU A 26 3.39 -2.64 -16.70
N PRO A 27 4.38 -3.41 -16.21
CA PRO A 27 4.42 -3.86 -14.83
C PRO A 27 4.68 -2.69 -13.87
N ARG A 28 5.42 -1.66 -14.30
CA ARG A 28 5.64 -0.43 -13.53
C ARG A 28 4.94 0.74 -14.19
N ARG A 29 4.13 1.46 -13.43
CA ARG A 29 3.36 2.60 -13.92
C ARG A 29 3.39 3.76 -12.94
N LYS A 30 3.70 4.96 -13.43
CA LYS A 30 3.60 6.19 -12.64
C LYS A 30 2.13 6.50 -12.42
N ILE A 31 1.74 6.60 -11.16
CA ILE A 31 0.37 6.93 -10.74
C ILE A 31 0.22 8.42 -10.57
N ASP A 32 1.20 9.05 -9.93
CA ASP A 32 1.19 10.46 -9.58
C ASP A 32 2.60 10.97 -9.26
N GLU A 33 2.72 12.28 -9.10
CA GLU A 33 3.93 12.97 -8.66
C GLU A 33 3.58 14.16 -7.78
N LEU A 34 4.27 14.25 -6.65
CA LEU A 34 4.10 15.31 -5.66
C LEU A 34 5.43 16.03 -5.52
N CYS A 35 5.45 17.32 -5.80
CA CYS A 35 6.65 18.15 -5.65
C CYS A 35 6.49 19.14 -4.50
N SER A 36 7.51 19.25 -3.67
CA SER A 36 7.58 20.22 -2.61
C SER A 36 7.90 21.60 -3.17
N GLU A 37 7.12 22.61 -2.79
CA GLU A 37 7.32 24.00 -3.21
C GLU A 37 8.60 24.62 -2.61
N LEU A 38 9.02 24.12 -1.44
CA LEU A 38 10.13 24.68 -0.67
C LEU A 38 11.50 24.36 -1.27
N ASP A 39 11.72 23.10 -1.65
CA ASP A 39 13.02 22.57 -2.06
C ASP A 39 12.99 21.98 -3.48
N ARG A 40 11.85 22.04 -4.18
CA ARG A 40 11.61 21.45 -5.51
C ARG A 40 11.88 19.95 -5.57
N THR A 41 11.92 19.27 -4.41
CA THR A 41 12.04 17.81 -4.36
C THR A 41 10.74 17.19 -4.82
N CYS A 42 10.80 16.34 -5.84
CA CYS A 42 9.67 15.56 -6.32
C CYS A 42 9.70 14.12 -5.79
N PHE A 43 8.52 13.64 -5.44
CA PHE A 43 8.22 12.28 -5.02
C PHE A 43 7.28 11.65 -6.04
N THR A 44 7.62 10.46 -6.53
CA THR A 44 6.78 9.76 -7.51
C THR A 44 6.06 8.59 -6.86
N ILE A 45 4.76 8.49 -7.13
CA ILE A 45 3.94 7.36 -6.73
C ILE A 45 3.88 6.41 -7.90
N THR A 46 4.32 5.17 -7.70
CA THR A 46 4.40 4.15 -8.75
C THR A 46 3.73 2.88 -8.29
N ASP A 47 2.91 2.28 -9.15
CA ASP A 47 2.42 0.92 -8.93
C ASP A 47 3.32 -0.08 -9.67
N GLU A 48 3.74 -1.12 -8.97
CA GLU A 48 4.48 -2.26 -9.51
C GLU A 48 3.62 -3.51 -9.43
N ILE A 49 3.33 -4.14 -10.56
CA ILE A 49 2.57 -5.36 -10.68
C ILE A 49 3.50 -6.48 -11.11
N LEU A 50 3.51 -7.54 -10.32
CA LEU A 50 4.36 -8.71 -10.47
C LEU A 50 3.48 -9.94 -10.60
N ASN A 51 3.90 -10.86 -11.47
CA ASN A 51 3.34 -12.20 -11.47
C ASN A 51 4.28 -13.12 -10.67
N TYR A 52 3.80 -13.63 -9.54
CA TYR A 52 4.54 -14.60 -8.73
C TYR A 52 3.85 -15.96 -8.85
N GLY A 53 4.36 -16.80 -9.75
CA GLY A 53 3.71 -18.06 -10.13
C GLY A 53 2.38 -17.81 -10.84
N ASN A 54 1.28 -18.27 -10.24
CA ASN A 54 -0.11 -18.06 -10.71
C ASN A 54 -0.83 -16.94 -9.94
N THR A 55 -0.12 -16.17 -9.11
CA THR A 55 -0.73 -15.13 -8.29
C THR A 55 -0.19 -13.76 -8.68
N LEU A 56 -1.11 -12.86 -9.04
CA LEU A 56 -0.80 -11.46 -9.25
C LEU A 56 -0.55 -10.78 -7.90
N ILE A 57 0.57 -10.07 -7.79
CA ILE A 57 0.91 -9.26 -6.63
C ILE A 57 1.13 -7.84 -7.11
N ALA A 58 0.62 -6.88 -6.36
CA ALA A 58 0.77 -5.46 -6.68
C ALA A 58 1.29 -4.69 -5.46
N TYR A 59 2.20 -3.77 -5.72
CA TYR A 59 2.79 -2.86 -4.75
C TYR A 59 2.57 -1.42 -5.20
N ARG A 60 2.40 -0.53 -4.25
CA ARG A 60 2.47 0.92 -4.44
C ARG A 60 3.68 1.45 -3.71
N ASP A 61 4.53 2.12 -4.45
CA ASP A 61 5.79 2.66 -3.99
C ASP A 61 5.78 4.18 -4.02
N LEU A 62 6.41 4.77 -3.01
CA LEU A 62 6.77 6.18 -2.98
C LEU A 62 8.28 6.30 -3.17
N TRP A 63 8.69 6.95 -4.25
CA TRP A 63 10.08 7.15 -4.60
C TRP A 63 10.48 8.61 -4.43
N LYS A 64 11.74 8.86 -4.08
CA LYS A 64 12.34 10.21 -4.06
C LYS A 64 13.34 10.38 -5.19
N GLY A 65 13.27 11.52 -5.88
CA GLY A 65 14.30 11.98 -6.82
C GLY A 65 14.17 11.48 -8.27
N MET A 66 14.90 12.11 -9.19
CA MET A 66 14.97 11.70 -10.60
C MET A 66 15.48 10.25 -10.69
N ALA A 67 14.75 9.40 -11.42
CA ALA A 67 15.05 7.98 -11.62
C ALA A 67 14.93 7.04 -10.40
N GLY A 68 14.31 7.45 -9.29
CA GLY A 68 13.95 6.52 -8.21
C GLY A 68 15.13 5.99 -7.40
N VAL A 69 16.08 6.84 -7.06
CA VAL A 69 17.29 6.47 -6.29
C VAL A 69 16.96 5.90 -4.90
N LEU A 70 15.81 6.27 -4.31
CA LEU A 70 15.43 5.80 -2.97
C LEU A 70 13.93 5.51 -2.86
N THR A 71 13.59 4.25 -2.54
CA THR A 71 12.23 3.84 -2.13
C THR A 71 12.00 4.29 -0.69
N LEU A 72 11.15 5.28 -0.50
CA LEU A 72 10.79 5.77 0.84
C LEU A 72 9.74 4.89 1.50
N SER A 73 8.81 4.37 0.71
CA SER A 73 7.73 3.52 1.19
C SER A 73 7.29 2.56 0.11
N ARG A 74 6.83 1.39 0.55
CA ARG A 74 6.27 0.32 -0.28
C ARG A 74 5.12 -0.31 0.50
N THR A 75 3.96 -0.40 -0.13
CA THR A 75 2.78 -1.03 0.46
C THR A 75 2.14 -2.00 -0.52
N ARG A 76 1.57 -3.11 -0.02
CA ARG A 76 0.88 -4.07 -0.88
C ARG A 76 -0.52 -3.58 -1.20
N LEU A 77 -0.98 -3.79 -2.43
CA LEU A 77 -2.33 -3.46 -2.86
C LEU A 77 -3.22 -4.72 -2.78
N GLN A 78 -4.49 -4.50 -2.43
CA GLN A 78 -5.57 -5.47 -2.47
C GLN A 78 -6.48 -5.13 -3.65
N PHE A 79 -6.52 -6.02 -4.63
CA PHE A 79 -7.50 -5.99 -5.71
C PHE A 79 -8.58 -7.06 -5.45
N GLN A 80 -9.66 -6.98 -6.22
CA GLN A 80 -10.79 -7.92 -6.14
C GLN A 80 -10.81 -8.80 -7.39
N PRO A 81 -10.43 -10.09 -7.28
CA PRO A 81 -10.63 -11.05 -8.36
C PRO A 81 -12.14 -11.37 -8.54
N PRO A 82 -12.59 -11.70 -9.76
CA PRO A 82 -11.82 -11.70 -11.01
C PRO A 82 -11.59 -10.27 -11.53
N LEU A 83 -10.41 -10.04 -12.13
CA LEU A 83 -10.10 -8.76 -12.76
C LEU A 83 -10.83 -8.60 -14.09
N ASN A 84 -11.39 -7.42 -14.31
CA ASN A 84 -12.13 -7.05 -15.50
C ASN A 84 -11.80 -5.61 -15.91
N TRP A 85 -12.35 -5.16 -17.03
CA TRP A 85 -12.10 -3.81 -17.57
C TRP A 85 -12.65 -2.67 -16.71
N GLU A 86 -13.47 -2.95 -15.70
CA GLU A 86 -14.02 -1.94 -14.79
C GLU A 86 -13.17 -1.80 -13.52
N ASN A 87 -12.56 -2.90 -13.04
CA ASN A 87 -11.82 -2.93 -11.77
C ASN A 87 -10.28 -3.05 -11.91
N PHE A 88 -9.74 -3.12 -13.14
CA PHE A 88 -8.29 -3.24 -13.37
C PHE A 88 -7.47 -1.98 -13.05
N ASN A 89 -8.12 -0.85 -12.79
CA ASN A 89 -7.44 0.40 -12.47
C ASN A 89 -6.79 0.33 -11.08
N SER A 90 -5.47 0.19 -11.05
CA SER A 90 -4.73 0.02 -9.79
C SER A 90 -4.78 1.23 -8.86
N LYS A 91 -5.10 2.43 -9.36
CA LYS A 91 -5.34 3.63 -8.53
C LYS A 91 -6.45 3.41 -7.50
N MET A 92 -7.46 2.62 -7.86
CA MET A 92 -8.63 2.34 -7.04
C MET A 92 -8.45 1.16 -6.08
N TRP A 93 -7.32 0.43 -6.17
CA TRP A 93 -7.08 -0.70 -5.30
C TRP A 93 -6.77 -0.24 -3.88
N SER A 94 -7.43 -0.88 -2.92
CA SER A 94 -7.22 -0.59 -1.50
C SER A 94 -5.85 -1.07 -1.03
N ILE A 95 -5.32 -0.45 0.02
CA ILE A 95 -4.03 -0.85 0.60
C ILE A 95 -4.24 -2.05 1.53
N ARG A 96 -3.42 -3.10 1.36
CA ARG A 96 -3.26 -4.17 2.33
C ARG A 96 -2.48 -3.68 3.53
N LYS A 97 -3.20 -3.37 4.60
CA LYS A 97 -2.64 -2.86 5.85
C LYS A 97 -1.96 -3.97 6.69
N ASP A 98 -2.32 -5.23 6.44
CA ASP A 98 -1.83 -6.42 7.16
C ASP A 98 -0.42 -6.86 6.73
N TYR A 99 0.11 -6.27 5.65
CA TYR A 99 1.36 -6.67 5.06
C TYR A 99 2.33 -5.49 4.99
N VAL A 100 3.40 -5.59 5.77
CA VAL A 100 4.48 -4.61 5.82
C VAL A 100 5.68 -5.18 5.08
N PRO A 101 6.03 -4.73 3.86
CA PRO A 101 7.15 -5.29 3.09
C PRO A 101 8.51 -4.76 3.52
N LEU A 102 8.56 -3.55 4.10
CA LEU A 102 9.82 -2.87 4.44
C LEU A 102 10.40 -3.40 5.75
N THR A 103 11.66 -3.82 5.72
CA THR A 103 12.37 -4.37 6.89
C THR A 103 12.44 -3.36 8.04
N TYR A 104 12.78 -2.09 7.76
CA TYR A 104 12.85 -1.06 8.81
C TYR A 104 11.50 -0.88 9.50
N ALA A 105 10.40 -0.89 8.74
CA ALA A 105 9.06 -0.72 9.29
C ALA A 105 8.68 -1.89 10.20
N ARG A 106 9.03 -3.13 9.82
CA ARG A 106 8.85 -4.31 10.68
C ARG A 106 9.63 -4.19 11.99
N LEU A 107 10.88 -3.74 11.92
CA LEU A 107 11.71 -3.54 13.10
C LEU A 107 11.15 -2.46 14.03
N MET A 108 10.67 -1.33 13.50
CA MET A 108 10.03 -0.29 14.31
C MET A 108 8.75 -0.79 14.98
N ILE A 109 7.91 -1.52 14.24
CA ILE A 109 6.67 -2.11 14.77
C ILE A 109 7.00 -3.11 15.89
N ALA A 110 7.91 -4.05 15.64
CA ALA A 110 8.33 -5.02 16.65
C ALA A 110 9.00 -4.35 17.85
N GLY A 111 9.85 -3.35 17.61
CA GLY A 111 10.52 -2.59 18.65
C GLY A 111 9.56 -1.87 19.60
N ALA A 112 8.43 -1.38 19.09
CA ALA A 112 7.39 -0.76 19.92
C ALA A 112 6.80 -1.74 20.93
N PHE A 113 6.59 -3.01 20.55
CA PHE A 113 6.13 -4.04 21.49
C PHE A 113 7.24 -4.53 22.41
N LEU A 114 8.44 -4.77 21.86
CA LEU A 114 9.58 -5.29 22.63
C LEU A 114 10.07 -4.33 23.72
N SER A 115 9.95 -3.03 23.49
CA SER A 115 10.30 -2.01 24.49
C SER A 115 9.26 -1.86 25.61
N GLY A 116 8.11 -2.53 25.51
CA GLY A 116 6.96 -2.30 26.38
C GLY A 116 6.21 -1.00 26.08
N GLY A 117 6.57 -0.28 25.01
CA GLY A 117 5.83 0.90 24.55
C GLY A 117 4.43 0.55 24.02
N LEU A 118 4.23 -0.69 23.59
CA LEU A 118 2.95 -1.29 23.26
C LEU A 118 2.77 -2.64 23.93
N GLU A 119 1.58 -2.87 24.46
CA GLU A 119 1.13 -4.17 24.96
C GLU A 119 0.41 -4.96 23.88
N LEU A 120 0.72 -6.27 23.80
CA LEU A 120 -0.02 -7.22 22.98
C LEU A 120 -1.36 -7.55 23.65
N ASN A 121 -2.44 -7.59 22.86
CA ASN A 121 -3.77 -8.03 23.29
C ASN A 121 -4.31 -7.34 24.55
N THR A 122 -4.00 -6.05 24.72
CA THR A 122 -4.56 -5.25 25.81
C THR A 122 -6.00 -4.87 25.49
N THR A 123 -6.83 -4.76 26.54
CA THR A 123 -8.20 -4.23 26.45
C THR A 123 -8.23 -2.70 26.57
N ARG A 124 -7.09 -2.08 26.90
CA ARG A 124 -6.97 -0.63 27.09
C ARG A 124 -6.56 0.04 25.79
N LYS A 125 -7.13 1.22 25.52
CA LYS A 125 -6.72 2.03 24.36
C LYS A 125 -5.30 2.56 24.56
N GLN A 126 -4.42 2.27 23.62
CA GLN A 126 -3.04 2.75 23.58
C GLN A 126 -2.91 3.88 22.55
N ASN A 127 -2.42 5.04 22.98
CA ASN A 127 -2.19 6.17 22.08
C ASN A 127 -0.79 6.06 21.45
N LEU A 128 -0.76 6.00 20.13
CA LEU A 128 0.48 5.93 19.35
C LEU A 128 0.76 7.29 18.72
N LEU A 129 1.90 7.89 19.10
CA LEU A 129 2.41 9.08 18.43
C LEU A 129 3.43 8.66 17.37
N ILE A 130 3.13 8.95 16.11
CA ILE A 130 4.06 8.77 15.00
C ILE A 130 4.40 10.16 14.45
N ILE A 131 5.68 10.53 14.56
CA ILE A 131 6.22 11.79 14.01
C ILE A 131 6.79 11.47 12.63
N GLY A 132 6.21 12.09 11.60
CA GLY A 132 6.54 11.82 10.20
C GLY A 132 5.76 10.65 9.63
N LEU A 133 5.19 10.84 8.42
CA LEU A 133 4.29 9.85 7.83
C LEU A 133 5.03 8.62 7.29
N GLY A 134 6.30 8.74 6.88
CA GLY A 134 7.11 7.63 6.39
C GLY A 134 6.43 6.81 5.28
N GLY A 135 5.61 7.46 4.45
CA GLY A 135 4.76 6.85 3.43
C GLY A 135 3.67 5.91 3.95
N GLY A 136 3.26 6.06 5.21
CA GLY A 136 2.01 5.57 5.78
C GLY A 136 1.98 4.11 6.21
N VAL A 137 3.02 3.31 5.94
CA VAL A 137 2.99 1.84 6.14
C VAL A 137 2.86 1.44 7.61
N ILE A 138 3.63 2.07 8.49
CA ILE A 138 3.58 1.79 9.94
C ILE A 138 2.22 2.21 10.52
N ASN A 139 1.74 3.39 10.15
CA ASN A 139 0.43 3.88 10.57
C ASN A 139 -0.70 2.96 10.07
N ASN A 140 -0.64 2.55 8.80
CA ASN A 140 -1.61 1.64 8.21
C ASN A 140 -1.69 0.33 8.99
N TYR A 141 -0.56 -0.24 9.39
CA TYR A 141 -0.52 -1.46 10.19
C TYR A 141 -1.20 -1.28 11.56
N PHE A 142 -0.82 -0.27 12.32
CA PHE A 142 -1.42 -0.04 13.65
C PHE A 142 -2.91 0.34 13.56
N SER A 143 -3.36 0.99 12.49
CA SER A 143 -4.77 1.34 12.28
C SER A 143 -5.71 0.13 12.15
N GLN A 144 -5.18 -1.08 11.99
CA GLN A 144 -5.99 -2.30 11.98
C GLN A 144 -6.28 -2.85 13.38
N MET A 145 -5.53 -2.41 14.40
CA MET A 145 -5.69 -2.93 15.74
C MET A 145 -6.75 -2.13 16.50
N GLU A 146 -7.78 -2.81 17.00
CA GLU A 146 -8.97 -2.17 17.60
C GLU A 146 -8.64 -1.24 18.78
N ASN A 147 -7.62 -1.59 19.57
CA ASN A 147 -7.24 -0.87 20.78
C ASN A 147 -6.08 0.11 20.60
N GLN A 148 -5.68 0.40 19.36
CA GLN A 148 -4.59 1.34 19.07
C GLN A 148 -5.15 2.61 18.42
N VAL A 149 -5.05 3.72 19.13
CA VAL A 149 -5.44 5.03 18.62
C VAL A 149 -4.18 5.70 18.06
N VAL A 150 -4.04 5.67 16.74
CA VAL A 150 -2.90 6.30 16.07
C VAL A 150 -3.16 7.79 15.89
N ARG A 151 -2.26 8.63 16.41
CA ARG A 151 -2.21 10.06 16.15
C ARG A 151 -0.98 10.35 15.30
N LEU A 152 -1.24 10.87 14.10
CA LEU A 152 -0.23 11.39 13.21
C LEU A 152 0.01 12.86 13.53
N LEU A 153 1.25 13.20 13.88
CA LEU A 153 1.71 14.58 13.86
C LEU A 153 2.45 14.79 12.54
N ARG A 154 1.84 15.55 11.63
CA ARG A 154 2.52 15.98 10.42
C ARG A 154 3.46 17.12 10.80
N CYS A 155 4.64 17.20 10.19
CA CYS A 155 5.59 18.26 10.51
C CYS A 155 5.01 19.68 10.32
N TRP A 156 3.98 19.85 9.50
CA TRP A 156 3.28 21.14 9.33
C TRP A 156 2.43 21.52 10.55
N ASP A 157 1.90 20.54 11.29
CA ASP A 157 1.13 20.78 12.51
C ASP A 157 2.05 21.23 13.69
N MET A 158 3.38 21.10 13.55
CA MET A 158 4.37 21.63 14.49
C MET A 158 4.82 23.08 14.15
N CYS A 159 4.47 23.60 12.97
CA CYS A 159 4.83 24.96 12.58
C CYS A 159 3.87 26.03 13.15
N ASP A 160 2.72 25.63 13.70
CA ASP A 160 1.74 26.55 14.31
C ASP A 160 2.02 26.84 15.80
N PHE A 161 3.19 26.46 16.32
CA PHE A 161 3.60 26.71 17.71
C PHE A 161 4.69 27.79 17.87
N SER A 162 4.96 28.60 16.83
CA SER A 162 5.86 29.75 16.90
C SER A 162 5.16 31.07 16.62
#